data_AF-A0A952YIA3-F1
#
_entry.id   AF-A0A952YIA3-F1
#
_cell.length_a   1.000
_cell.length_b   1.000
_cell.length_c   1.000
_cell.angle_alpha   90.00
_cell.angle_beta   90.00
_cell.angle_gamma   90.00
#
_symmetry.space_group_name_H-M   'P 1'
#
loop_
_entity.id
_entity.type
_entity.pdbx_description
1 polymer ?
#
loop_
_entity_poly.entity_id
_entity_poly.type
_entity_poly.pdbx_seq_one_letter_code
_entity_poly.pdbx_strand_id
1 'polypeptide(L)'
;MQKAVEFRADSSPRRTIRLAVYGMLAIGVVLGLAKVQGGAGLIVVFAIATAVVLGMEWLLLHKVPAKGEVVLRLSPRGITSAYFSGGHRKLRWEGIESAAVEGAAQARLLRLRLHPQWVPYASGRHARQAVLSLQTLDAHTQEVAIDAITHHLEPTRPMAANDEQPARVRNDLRDARELQERLQRDKPVPWAVVCLIALNVLAWVAVGLRGGGWIEAKTLTLLALGGNTTSAVQAGEWWRLLSATFLHGGLMHLLFNMVGLWIAGSLLERIFGSRQFLLIYVVSGVAGSVASLYFAAQTAVAVGASGAVFGVAGALLTAVAQHRKQLPRLFSGQILGTFSFYLVYSLVQGFTKPGIDNAAHLGGLLAGALLAWLLPERFDIDSHRQLRTRRMVAAAVAAALVLPAAAMLAPPARRNLAGEVQALEQLPQIARDFQAAAQALQREANDVKAGRTNELDADEASRRVHAPRFLQILQRLQALDGQVPPAAQVHVTRLLTLTRALHESLAMPSVIVDGKPQPANPQRAAELRRIIEQAAREAASKS
;
A
#
# COMPACT_ATOMS: atom_id res chain seq x y z
N MET A 1 46.27 -33.26 8.56
CA MET A 1 44.97 -33.99 8.60
C MET A 1 45.17 -35.43 8.15
N GLN A 2 44.63 -36.43 8.87
CA GLN A 2 44.75 -37.87 8.50
C GLN A 2 43.59 -38.39 7.62
N LYS A 3 42.43 -37.72 7.61
CA LYS A 3 41.26 -38.02 6.75
C LYS A 3 40.66 -36.73 6.17
N ALA A 4 39.93 -36.84 5.05
CA ALA A 4 39.28 -35.70 4.43
C ALA A 4 38.01 -35.30 5.19
N VAL A 5 37.77 -33.98 5.31
CA VAL A 5 36.58 -33.39 5.94
C VAL A 5 35.74 -32.71 4.86
N GLU A 6 34.42 -32.92 4.89
CA GLU A 6 33.47 -32.36 3.92
C GLU A 6 32.48 -31.43 4.61
N PHE A 7 32.33 -30.22 4.07
CA PHE A 7 31.37 -29.22 4.51
C PHE A 7 30.22 -29.15 3.51
N ARG A 8 28.99 -29.24 4.00
CA ARG A 8 27.79 -29.38 3.18
C ARG A 8 26.89 -28.16 3.29
N ALA A 9 26.18 -27.84 2.20
CA ALA A 9 25.31 -26.68 2.13
C ALA A 9 24.11 -26.78 3.08
N ASP A 10 23.83 -25.69 3.82
CA ASP A 10 22.58 -25.52 4.57
C ASP A 10 21.55 -24.70 3.76
N SER A 11 20.31 -25.15 3.79
CA SER A 11 19.23 -24.76 2.88
C SER A 11 18.58 -23.38 3.12
N SER A 12 19.27 -22.39 3.68
CA SER A 12 18.64 -21.12 4.07
C SER A 12 18.44 -20.07 2.94
N PRO A 13 19.31 -19.92 1.91
CA PRO A 13 19.17 -18.79 0.97
C PRO A 13 18.01 -18.95 -0.02
N ARG A 14 17.57 -20.18 -0.29
CA ARG A 14 16.58 -20.49 -1.34
C ARG A 14 15.20 -19.90 -1.07
N ARG A 15 14.81 -19.55 0.16
CA ARG A 15 13.47 -18.98 0.43
C ARG A 15 13.46 -17.45 0.45
N THR A 16 14.44 -16.84 1.09
CA THR A 16 14.45 -15.39 1.36
C THR A 16 14.85 -14.58 0.13
N ILE A 17 15.83 -15.05 -0.64
CA ILE A 17 16.24 -14.41 -1.90
C ILE A 17 15.14 -14.60 -2.96
N ARG A 18 14.48 -15.77 -3.00
CA ARG A 18 13.32 -16.01 -3.87
C ARG A 18 12.23 -14.97 -3.62
N LEU A 19 11.76 -14.81 -2.39
CA LEU A 19 10.67 -13.86 -2.08
C LEU A 19 11.03 -12.39 -2.33
N ALA A 20 12.26 -11.97 -2.03
CA ALA A 20 12.69 -10.58 -2.23
C ALA A 20 12.92 -10.24 -3.71
N VAL A 21 13.55 -11.15 -4.46
CA VAL A 21 13.85 -10.97 -5.89
C VAL A 21 12.58 -11.12 -6.75
N TYR A 22 11.70 -12.10 -6.45
CA TYR A 22 10.39 -12.20 -7.11
C TYR A 22 9.51 -10.98 -6.80
N GLY A 23 9.56 -10.44 -5.58
CA GLY A 23 8.83 -9.23 -5.20
C GLY A 23 9.33 -7.97 -5.93
N MET A 24 10.64 -7.74 -5.97
CA MET A 24 11.20 -6.53 -6.58
C MET A 24 11.16 -6.55 -8.11
N LEU A 25 11.40 -7.70 -8.76
CA LEU A 25 11.36 -7.80 -10.23
C LEU A 25 9.92 -7.81 -10.78
N ALA A 26 8.96 -8.43 -10.09
CA ALA A 26 7.55 -8.33 -10.47
C ALA A 26 7.07 -6.87 -10.42
N ILE A 27 7.52 -6.10 -9.42
CA ILE A 27 7.19 -4.68 -9.29
C ILE A 27 7.87 -3.85 -10.38
N GLY A 28 9.18 -4.04 -10.62
CA GLY A 28 9.92 -3.29 -11.64
C GLY A 28 9.40 -3.50 -13.07
N VAL A 29 9.01 -4.74 -13.41
CA VAL A 29 8.47 -5.06 -14.73
C VAL A 29 7.05 -4.50 -14.87
N VAL A 30 6.15 -4.66 -13.89
CA VAL A 30 4.80 -4.05 -13.88
C VAL A 30 4.87 -2.52 -14.04
N LEU A 31 5.86 -1.87 -13.44
CA LEU A 31 6.07 -0.42 -13.50
C LEU A 31 6.57 0.09 -14.86
N GLY A 32 7.28 -0.72 -15.65
CA GLY A 32 7.68 -0.37 -17.02
C GLY A 32 6.52 -0.36 -18.02
N LEU A 33 5.39 -0.98 -17.66
CA LEU A 33 4.29 -1.34 -18.57
C LEU A 33 3.02 -0.53 -18.38
N ALA A 34 2.88 0.18 -17.26
CA ALA A 34 1.73 1.04 -17.00
C ALA A 34 1.67 2.29 -17.94
N LYS A 35 2.57 2.41 -18.92
CA LYS A 35 2.51 3.40 -20.00
C LYS A 35 1.91 2.89 -21.32
N VAL A 36 1.65 1.59 -21.49
CA VAL A 36 1.16 1.05 -22.77
C VAL A 36 -0.31 0.61 -22.65
N GLN A 37 -1.20 1.34 -23.32
CA GLN A 37 -2.62 1.04 -23.39
C GLN A 37 -2.87 -0.15 -24.34
N GLY A 38 -3.45 -1.25 -23.83
CA GLY A 38 -3.99 -2.35 -24.66
C GLY A 38 -3.82 -3.75 -24.07
N GLY A 39 -4.91 -4.53 -24.02
CA GLY A 39 -4.97 -5.84 -23.36
C GLY A 39 -4.08 -6.95 -23.95
N ALA A 40 -3.69 -6.86 -25.23
CA ALA A 40 -2.75 -7.82 -25.84
C ALA A 40 -1.29 -7.60 -25.37
N GLY A 41 -0.93 -6.37 -25.00
CA GLY A 41 0.37 -6.04 -24.45
C GLY A 41 0.63 -6.71 -23.10
N LEU A 42 -0.43 -6.90 -22.29
CA LEU A 42 -0.31 -7.51 -20.97
C LEU A 42 0.15 -8.98 -21.03
N ILE A 43 -0.27 -9.74 -22.06
CA ILE A 43 0.01 -11.19 -22.18
C ILE A 43 1.44 -11.44 -22.68
N VAL A 44 1.86 -10.77 -23.75
CA VAL A 44 3.23 -10.88 -24.31
C VAL A 44 4.27 -10.50 -23.27
N VAL A 45 3.93 -9.51 -22.47
CA VAL A 45 4.80 -8.98 -21.44
C VAL A 45 4.80 -9.85 -20.18
N PHE A 46 3.66 -10.42 -19.79
CA PHE A 46 3.64 -11.44 -18.73
C PHE A 46 4.49 -12.65 -19.14
N ALA A 47 4.48 -13.03 -20.43
CA ALA A 47 5.34 -14.08 -20.96
C ALA A 47 6.83 -13.70 -20.94
N ILE A 48 7.20 -12.46 -21.29
CA ILE A 48 8.60 -11.97 -21.23
C ILE A 48 9.07 -11.82 -19.77
N ALA A 49 8.24 -11.28 -18.88
CA ALA A 49 8.53 -11.18 -17.45
C ALA A 49 8.74 -12.57 -16.84
N THR A 50 7.87 -13.52 -17.19
CA THR A 50 8.00 -14.92 -16.77
C THR A 50 9.27 -15.54 -17.35
N ALA A 51 9.61 -15.28 -18.62
CA ALA A 51 10.84 -15.77 -19.25
C ALA A 51 12.12 -15.16 -18.64
N VAL A 52 12.09 -13.88 -18.25
CA VAL A 52 13.19 -13.20 -17.55
C VAL A 52 13.32 -13.72 -16.12
N VAL A 53 12.21 -13.95 -15.42
CA VAL A 53 12.20 -14.54 -14.08
C VAL A 53 12.71 -15.98 -14.12
N LEU A 54 12.27 -16.80 -15.09
CA LEU A 54 12.76 -18.17 -15.30
C LEU A 54 14.22 -18.21 -15.79
N GLY A 55 14.63 -17.24 -16.62
CA GLY A 55 16.01 -17.08 -17.10
C GLY A 55 16.98 -16.62 -16.00
N MET A 56 16.53 -15.71 -15.12
CA MET A 56 17.27 -15.32 -13.91
C MET A 56 17.25 -16.41 -12.85
N GLU A 57 16.16 -17.18 -12.73
CA GLU A 57 16.12 -18.40 -11.92
C GLU A 57 17.17 -19.40 -12.41
N TRP A 58 17.28 -19.61 -13.74
CA TRP A 58 18.33 -20.44 -14.33
C TRP A 58 19.75 -19.89 -14.07
N LEU A 59 19.98 -18.58 -14.24
CA LEU A 59 21.28 -17.92 -14.03
C LEU A 59 21.71 -17.84 -12.55
N LEU A 60 20.77 -17.61 -11.63
CA LEU A 60 21.03 -17.46 -10.20
C LEU A 60 21.04 -18.81 -9.46
N LEU A 61 20.28 -19.82 -9.92
CA LEU A 61 20.24 -21.14 -9.29
C LEU A 61 21.29 -22.13 -9.81
N HIS A 62 21.88 -21.92 -11.00
CA HIS A 62 22.95 -22.80 -11.51
C HIS A 62 24.22 -22.80 -10.63
N LYS A 63 24.33 -21.86 -9.68
CA LYS A 63 25.47 -21.73 -8.76
C LYS A 63 25.11 -21.85 -7.27
N VAL A 64 23.92 -22.33 -6.90
CA VAL A 64 23.53 -22.49 -5.49
C VAL A 64 23.32 -23.97 -5.15
N PRO A 65 24.17 -24.55 -4.27
CA PRO A 65 24.20 -25.99 -4.01
C PRO A 65 22.87 -26.51 -3.44
N ALA A 66 22.53 -27.76 -3.75
CA ALA A 66 21.40 -28.44 -3.11
C ALA A 66 21.69 -28.71 -1.63
N LYS A 67 20.64 -28.78 -0.79
CA LYS A 67 20.81 -29.09 0.64
C LYS A 67 21.57 -30.41 0.78
N GLY A 68 22.67 -30.40 1.54
CA GLY A 68 23.50 -31.59 1.75
C GLY A 68 24.56 -31.85 0.67
N GLU A 69 24.64 -31.05 -0.40
CA GLU A 69 25.72 -31.11 -1.38
C GLU A 69 27.06 -30.67 -0.75
N VAL A 70 28.16 -31.33 -1.12
CA VAL A 70 29.50 -30.99 -0.62
C VAL A 70 29.99 -29.73 -1.32
N VAL A 71 30.14 -28.65 -0.55
CA VAL A 71 30.53 -27.32 -1.04
C VAL A 71 32.03 -27.12 -0.92
N LEU A 72 32.63 -27.66 0.15
CA LEU A 72 34.04 -27.52 0.46
C LEU A 72 34.57 -28.83 1.02
N ARG A 73 35.70 -29.28 0.49
CA ARG A 73 36.41 -30.48 0.96
C ARG A 73 37.85 -30.13 1.33
N LEU A 74 38.21 -30.41 2.57
CA LEU A 74 39.57 -30.31 3.07
C LEU A 74 40.19 -31.71 3.07
N SER A 75 41.24 -31.91 2.29
CA SER A 75 41.95 -33.19 2.18
C SER A 75 43.39 -33.03 2.69
N PRO A 76 44.11 -34.14 2.98
CA PRO A 76 45.53 -34.05 3.34
C PRO A 76 46.39 -33.34 2.28
N ARG A 77 45.96 -33.31 1.02
CA ARG A 77 46.69 -32.73 -0.12
C ARG A 77 46.28 -31.29 -0.46
N GLY A 78 45.18 -30.77 0.10
CA GLY A 78 44.69 -29.43 -0.23
C GLY A 78 43.20 -29.20 -0.05
N ILE A 79 42.75 -28.03 -0.49
CA ILE A 79 41.38 -27.54 -0.48
C ILE A 79 40.73 -27.77 -1.85
N THR A 80 39.51 -28.31 -1.89
CA THR A 80 38.71 -28.45 -3.11
C THR A 80 37.35 -27.80 -2.91
N SER A 81 36.95 -26.92 -3.83
CA SER A 81 35.64 -26.26 -3.82
C SER A 81 35.27 -25.80 -5.22
N ALA A 82 33.98 -25.91 -5.56
CA ALA A 82 33.44 -25.34 -6.80
C ALA A 82 33.22 -23.82 -6.71
N TYR A 83 33.44 -23.22 -5.54
CA TYR A 83 33.09 -21.84 -5.19
C TYR A 83 34.32 -20.91 -5.03
N PHE A 84 35.45 -21.31 -5.61
CA PHE A 84 36.59 -20.44 -5.80
C PHE A 84 36.34 -19.46 -6.95
N SER A 85 36.77 -18.21 -6.80
CA SER A 85 36.87 -17.24 -7.88
C SER A 85 38.12 -17.49 -8.74
N GLY A 86 38.13 -17.03 -10.00
CA GLY A 86 39.33 -17.09 -10.85
C GLY A 86 39.63 -18.44 -11.52
N GLY A 87 38.68 -19.38 -11.54
CA GLY A 87 38.82 -20.66 -12.27
C GLY A 87 39.52 -21.78 -11.50
N HIS A 88 39.99 -21.50 -10.28
CA HIS A 88 40.52 -22.54 -9.39
C HIS A 88 39.38 -23.48 -8.96
N ARG A 89 39.63 -24.80 -8.93
CA ARG A 89 38.70 -25.78 -8.32
C ARG A 89 39.36 -26.57 -7.18
N LYS A 90 40.69 -26.54 -7.15
CA LYS A 90 41.53 -27.26 -6.20
C LYS A 90 42.81 -26.47 -5.98
N LEU A 91 43.20 -26.32 -4.72
CA LEU A 91 44.44 -25.69 -4.30
C LEU A 91 45.20 -26.65 -3.38
N ARG A 92 46.50 -26.80 -3.60
CA ARG A 92 47.36 -27.59 -2.70
C ARG A 92 47.78 -26.72 -1.52
N TRP A 93 47.94 -27.34 -0.35
CA TRP A 93 48.37 -26.61 0.85
C TRP A 93 49.72 -25.92 0.67
N GLU A 94 50.69 -26.60 0.04
CA GLU A 94 52.02 -26.08 -0.32
C GLU A 94 51.97 -24.84 -1.24
N GLY A 95 50.84 -24.61 -1.92
CA GLY A 95 50.64 -23.48 -2.82
C GLY A 95 49.98 -22.27 -2.14
N ILE A 96 49.55 -22.38 -0.88
CA ILE A 96 48.85 -21.33 -0.14
C ILE A 96 49.81 -20.73 0.89
N GLU A 97 50.11 -19.44 0.74
CA GLU A 97 51.03 -18.67 1.59
C GLU A 97 50.33 -18.17 2.86
N SER A 98 49.10 -17.67 2.73
CA SER A 98 48.32 -17.17 3.86
C SER A 98 46.83 -17.13 3.53
N ALA A 99 46.00 -17.05 4.57
CA ALA A 99 44.56 -16.91 4.46
C ALA A 99 44.07 -15.68 5.24
N ALA A 100 43.21 -14.87 4.64
CA ALA A 100 42.58 -13.71 5.25
C ALA A 100 41.06 -13.77 5.07
N VAL A 101 40.30 -13.53 6.14
CA VAL A 101 38.83 -13.47 6.09
C VAL A 101 38.41 -12.04 5.77
N GLU A 102 37.58 -11.88 4.76
CA GLU A 102 36.97 -10.60 4.40
C GLU A 102 35.43 -10.71 4.40
N GLY A 103 34.75 -9.63 4.80
CA GLY A 103 33.29 -9.52 4.72
C GLY A 103 32.54 -9.73 6.03
N ALA A 104 31.26 -9.35 6.03
CA ALA A 104 30.36 -9.44 7.20
C ALA A 104 29.92 -10.88 7.50
N ALA A 105 29.33 -11.12 8.69
CA ALA A 105 29.02 -12.45 9.23
C ALA A 105 28.18 -13.38 8.33
N GLN A 106 27.45 -12.86 7.34
CA GLN A 106 26.64 -13.66 6.41
C GLN A 106 27.28 -13.83 5.03
N ALA A 107 28.38 -13.12 4.76
CA ALA A 107 28.94 -12.97 3.42
C ALA A 107 30.46 -13.26 3.36
N ARG A 108 30.99 -14.09 4.28
CA ARG A 108 32.45 -14.28 4.45
C ARG A 108 33.10 -14.84 3.18
N LEU A 109 34.11 -14.11 2.72
CA LEU A 109 35.02 -14.49 1.65
C LEU A 109 36.36 -14.81 2.28
N LEU A 110 36.92 -15.98 1.99
CA LEU A 110 38.26 -16.35 2.42
C LEU A 110 39.24 -16.11 1.27
N ARG A 111 40.09 -15.09 1.41
CA ARG A 111 41.16 -14.82 0.46
C ARG A 111 42.38 -15.65 0.80
N LEU A 112 42.80 -16.47 -0.15
CA LEU A 112 44.01 -17.28 -0.07
C LEU A 112 45.06 -16.67 -0.97
N ARG A 113 46.18 -16.27 -0.39
CA ARG A 113 47.34 -15.79 -1.15
C ARG A 113 48.14 -17.00 -1.63
N LEU A 114 48.46 -17.03 -2.92
CA LEU A 114 49.13 -18.17 -3.55
C LEU A 114 50.61 -17.88 -3.77
N HIS A 115 51.46 -18.88 -3.52
CA HIS A 115 52.89 -18.75 -3.73
C HIS A 115 53.22 -18.60 -5.24
N PRO A 116 54.15 -17.70 -5.64
CA PRO A 116 54.40 -17.35 -7.04
C PRO A 116 54.71 -18.54 -7.98
N GLN A 117 55.41 -19.55 -7.47
CA GLN A 117 55.78 -20.76 -8.23
C GLN A 117 54.59 -21.68 -8.61
N TRP A 118 53.42 -21.48 -8.01
CA TRP A 118 52.22 -22.30 -8.21
C TRP A 118 51.11 -21.56 -8.99
N VAL A 119 51.44 -20.40 -9.58
CA VAL A 119 50.52 -19.56 -10.36
C VAL A 119 50.79 -19.77 -11.87
N PRO A 120 49.81 -20.16 -12.69
CA PRO A 120 50.02 -20.36 -14.12
C PRO A 120 50.47 -19.07 -14.84
N TYR A 121 51.54 -19.16 -15.63
CA TYR A 121 52.24 -18.02 -16.28
C TYR A 121 51.33 -17.15 -17.18
N ALA A 122 50.19 -17.68 -17.63
CA ALA A 122 49.24 -17.01 -18.54
C ALA A 122 48.16 -16.15 -17.83
N SER A 123 48.20 -16.02 -16.51
CA SER A 123 47.16 -15.32 -15.73
C SER A 123 47.77 -14.12 -15.00
N GLY A 124 47.38 -12.90 -15.38
CA GLY A 124 47.96 -11.63 -14.90
C GLY A 124 47.88 -11.41 -13.38
N ARG A 125 48.11 -10.18 -12.90
CA ARG A 125 48.28 -9.84 -11.45
C ARG A 125 47.20 -10.38 -10.49
N HIS A 126 46.02 -10.76 -10.98
CA HIS A 126 44.93 -11.39 -10.21
C HIS A 126 45.16 -12.89 -9.87
N ALA A 127 46.15 -13.55 -10.47
CA ALA A 127 46.38 -14.98 -10.33
C ALA A 127 47.13 -15.39 -9.04
N ARG A 128 47.59 -14.41 -8.26
CA ARG A 128 48.24 -14.64 -6.95
C ARG A 128 47.26 -14.73 -5.78
N GLN A 129 45.96 -14.65 -6.04
CA GLN A 129 44.92 -14.70 -5.02
C GLN A 129 43.77 -15.59 -5.49
N ALA A 130 43.39 -16.56 -4.66
CA ALA A 130 42.16 -17.31 -4.83
C ALA A 130 41.17 -16.87 -3.76
N VAL A 131 39.94 -16.52 -4.13
CA VAL A 131 38.89 -16.16 -3.16
C VAL A 131 37.88 -17.29 -3.08
N LEU A 132 37.72 -17.86 -1.89
CA LEU A 132 36.72 -18.88 -1.61
C LEU A 132 35.48 -18.21 -0.99
N SER A 133 34.33 -18.35 -1.64
CA SER A 133 33.06 -17.93 -1.05
C SER A 133 32.54 -19.03 -0.12
N LEU A 134 32.26 -18.67 1.14
CA LEU A 134 31.68 -19.58 2.13
C LEU A 134 30.19 -19.31 2.39
N GLN A 135 29.58 -18.40 1.63
CA GLN A 135 28.20 -17.94 1.79
C GLN A 135 27.14 -19.04 1.66
N THR A 136 27.54 -20.17 1.06
CA THR A 136 26.73 -21.37 0.86
C THR A 136 26.69 -22.30 2.08
N LEU A 137 27.53 -22.05 3.08
CA LEU A 137 27.53 -22.72 4.39
C LEU A 137 26.79 -21.84 5.41
N ASP A 138 26.16 -22.44 6.43
CA ASP A 138 25.64 -21.66 7.56
C ASP A 138 26.78 -21.04 8.38
N ALA A 139 26.47 -20.02 9.17
CA ALA A 139 27.48 -19.23 9.89
C ALA A 139 28.37 -20.08 10.83
N HIS A 140 27.84 -21.14 11.44
CA HIS A 140 28.64 -22.02 12.29
C HIS A 140 29.59 -22.87 11.45
N THR A 141 29.09 -23.47 10.37
CA THR A 141 29.89 -24.28 9.45
C THR A 141 30.94 -23.44 8.72
N GLN A 142 30.66 -22.17 8.40
CA GLN A 142 31.66 -21.22 7.88
C GLN A 142 32.82 -21.03 8.86
N GLU A 143 32.54 -20.92 10.16
CA GLU A 143 33.56 -20.75 11.19
C GLU A 143 34.43 -21.99 11.35
N VAL A 144 33.83 -23.17 11.45
CA VAL A 144 34.58 -24.43 11.53
C VAL A 144 35.48 -24.63 10.30
N ALA A 145 34.98 -24.26 9.12
CA ALA A 145 35.76 -24.33 7.88
C ALA A 145 36.95 -23.35 7.87
N ILE A 146 36.73 -22.10 8.28
CA ILE A 146 37.80 -21.08 8.36
C ILE A 146 38.85 -21.52 9.37
N ASP A 147 38.43 -21.93 10.56
CA ASP A 147 39.32 -22.31 11.65
C ASP A 147 40.18 -23.52 11.26
N ALA A 148 39.58 -24.53 10.62
CA ALA A 148 40.30 -25.69 10.10
C ALA A 148 41.31 -25.33 9.00
N ILE A 149 41.01 -24.36 8.13
CA ILE A 149 41.93 -23.89 7.08
C ILE A 149 43.07 -23.07 7.70
N THR A 150 42.77 -22.12 8.57
CA THR A 150 43.75 -21.24 9.19
C THR A 150 44.69 -22.01 10.12
N HIS A 151 44.15 -22.93 10.95
CA HIS A 151 44.95 -23.79 11.82
C HIS A 151 45.91 -24.70 11.03
N HIS A 152 45.50 -25.12 9.83
CA HIS A 152 46.38 -25.93 8.97
C HIS A 152 47.53 -25.12 8.36
N LEU A 153 47.30 -23.84 8.04
CA LEU A 153 48.30 -22.95 7.43
C LEU A 153 49.28 -22.36 8.46
N GLU A 154 48.81 -22.07 9.67
CA GLU A 154 49.60 -21.44 10.74
C GLU A 154 49.41 -22.19 12.07
N PRO A 155 49.98 -23.40 12.22
CA PRO A 155 49.77 -24.26 13.39
C PRO A 155 50.30 -23.68 14.72
N THR A 156 51.14 -22.63 14.67
CA THR A 156 51.74 -21.97 15.84
C THR A 156 51.07 -20.65 16.22
N ARG A 157 50.04 -20.19 15.51
CA ARG A 157 49.31 -18.97 15.87
C ARG A 157 48.46 -19.24 17.12
N PRO A 158 48.73 -18.64 18.29
CA PRO A 158 47.81 -18.73 19.41
C PRO A 158 46.47 -18.09 18.99
N MET A 159 45.34 -18.71 19.35
CA MET A 159 44.01 -18.13 19.15
C MET A 159 44.03 -16.69 19.63
N ALA A 160 43.79 -15.74 18.73
CA ALA A 160 44.01 -14.32 19.03
C ALA A 160 43.09 -13.86 20.16
N ALA A 161 43.68 -13.43 21.27
CA ALA A 161 43.00 -12.94 22.48
C ALA A 161 42.22 -11.61 22.30
N ASN A 162 41.78 -11.27 21.08
CA ASN A 162 40.79 -10.22 20.79
C ASN A 162 39.47 -10.80 20.23
N ASP A 163 39.23 -12.09 20.46
CA ASP A 163 38.03 -12.82 20.03
C ASP A 163 36.75 -12.44 20.79
N GLU A 164 36.78 -11.59 21.82
CA GLU A 164 35.57 -11.22 22.56
C GLU A 164 34.55 -10.48 21.69
N GLN A 165 34.96 -9.59 20.79
CA GLN A 165 34.03 -8.82 19.97
C GLN A 165 33.39 -9.67 18.87
N PRO A 166 34.15 -10.52 18.12
CA PRO A 166 33.59 -11.55 17.26
C PRO A 166 32.71 -12.56 18.00
N ALA A 167 33.10 -13.01 19.21
CA ALA A 167 32.32 -13.96 20.00
C ALA A 167 31.04 -13.35 20.56
N ARG A 168 31.06 -12.09 21.02
CA ARG A 168 29.86 -11.36 21.49
C ARG A 168 28.85 -11.16 20.36
N VAL A 169 29.30 -10.75 19.17
CA VAL A 169 28.42 -10.61 17.99
C VAL A 169 27.88 -11.97 17.55
N ARG A 170 28.70 -13.03 17.60
CA ARG A 170 28.31 -14.41 17.28
C ARG A 170 27.24 -14.96 18.25
N ASN A 171 27.44 -14.76 19.54
CA ASN A 171 26.48 -15.16 20.58
C ASN A 171 25.18 -14.39 20.41
N ASP A 172 25.24 -13.08 20.20
CA ASP A 172 24.04 -12.25 20.02
C ASP A 172 23.27 -12.59 18.71
N LEU A 173 23.97 -12.96 17.64
CA LEU A 173 23.35 -13.50 16.41
C LEU A 173 22.65 -14.84 16.66
N ARG A 174 23.28 -15.72 17.44
CA ARG A 174 22.69 -17.00 17.83
C ARG A 174 21.45 -16.78 18.68
N ASP A 175 21.53 -15.95 19.71
CA ASP A 175 20.41 -15.64 20.61
C ASP A 175 19.26 -14.96 19.84
N ALA A 176 19.55 -14.06 18.89
CA ALA A 176 18.56 -13.45 18.02
C ALA A 176 17.84 -14.49 17.14
N ARG A 177 18.58 -15.47 16.59
CA ARG A 177 17.99 -16.56 15.81
C ARG A 177 17.15 -17.49 16.67
N GLU A 178 17.65 -17.89 17.83
CA GLU A 178 16.94 -18.75 18.77
C GLU A 178 15.62 -18.08 19.22
N LEU A 179 15.64 -16.78 19.50
CA LEU A 179 14.43 -16.01 19.80
C LEU A 179 13.45 -16.00 18.61
N GLN A 180 13.94 -15.74 17.40
CA GLN A 180 13.10 -15.70 16.21
C GLN A 180 12.48 -17.08 15.91
N GLU A 181 13.25 -18.15 16.07
CA GLU A 181 12.78 -19.53 15.93
C GLU A 181 11.77 -19.90 17.01
N ARG A 182 11.96 -19.47 18.27
CA ARG A 182 10.99 -19.66 19.35
C ARG A 182 9.67 -18.98 19.02
N LEU A 183 9.69 -17.72 18.60
CA LEU A 183 8.50 -16.98 18.18
C LEU A 183 7.79 -17.63 16.98
N GLN A 184 8.56 -18.21 16.05
CA GLN A 184 8.01 -18.97 14.92
C GLN A 184 7.44 -20.33 15.34
N ARG A 185 8.06 -21.03 16.29
CA ARG A 185 7.60 -22.32 16.79
C ARG A 185 6.29 -22.18 17.56
N ASP A 186 6.23 -21.18 18.45
CA ASP A 186 5.03 -20.89 19.24
C ASP A 186 3.87 -20.40 18.38
N LYS A 187 4.21 -19.81 17.22
CA LYS A 187 3.23 -19.31 16.27
C LYS A 187 3.73 -19.33 14.82
N PRO A 188 3.58 -20.49 14.15
CA PRO A 188 4.13 -20.71 12.82
C PRO A 188 3.45 -19.85 11.76
N VAL A 189 2.13 -19.74 11.85
CA VAL A 189 1.31 -18.99 10.90
C VAL A 189 0.63 -17.79 11.60
N PRO A 190 0.89 -16.55 11.16
CA PRO A 190 0.18 -15.36 11.63
C PRO A 190 -1.18 -15.26 10.93
N TRP A 191 -2.14 -16.09 11.34
CA TRP A 191 -3.43 -16.20 10.65
C TRP A 191 -4.24 -14.90 10.69
N ALA A 192 -4.12 -14.09 11.75
CA ALA A 192 -4.88 -12.85 11.83
C ALA A 192 -4.39 -11.85 10.78
N VAL A 193 -3.07 -11.75 10.58
CA VAL A 193 -2.47 -10.97 9.49
C VAL A 193 -2.96 -11.46 8.14
N VAL A 194 -2.95 -12.78 7.90
CA VAL A 194 -3.43 -13.36 6.63
C VAL A 194 -4.90 -13.02 6.38
N CYS A 195 -5.76 -13.18 7.38
CA CYS A 195 -7.18 -12.84 7.29
C CYS A 195 -7.38 -11.36 7.00
N LEU A 196 -6.65 -10.46 7.68
CA LEU A 196 -6.73 -9.03 7.42
C LEU A 196 -6.28 -8.68 6.00
N ILE A 197 -5.18 -9.27 5.51
CA ILE A 197 -4.74 -9.07 4.12
C ILE A 197 -5.83 -9.50 3.15
N ALA A 198 -6.42 -10.68 3.35
CA ALA A 198 -7.50 -11.18 2.51
C ALA A 198 -8.71 -10.22 2.52
N LEU A 199 -9.12 -9.71 3.70
CA LEU A 199 -10.23 -8.75 3.81
C LEU A 199 -9.95 -7.43 3.06
N ASN A 200 -8.73 -6.90 3.14
CA ASN A 200 -8.33 -5.70 2.41
C ASN A 200 -8.33 -5.92 0.89
N VAL A 201 -7.86 -7.08 0.42
CA VAL A 201 -7.90 -7.45 -1.00
C VAL A 201 -9.34 -7.60 -1.48
N LEU A 202 -10.21 -8.26 -0.71
CA LEU A 202 -11.63 -8.41 -1.02
C LEU A 202 -12.35 -7.06 -1.11
N ALA A 203 -12.06 -6.14 -0.19
CA ALA A 203 -12.60 -4.79 -0.23
C ALA A 203 -12.15 -4.02 -1.49
N TRP A 204 -10.87 -4.14 -1.89
CA TRP A 204 -10.36 -3.54 -3.12
C TRP A 204 -11.00 -4.14 -4.38
N VAL A 205 -11.22 -5.46 -4.41
CA VAL A 205 -11.96 -6.12 -5.50
C VAL A 205 -13.40 -5.59 -5.57
N ALA A 206 -14.08 -5.42 -4.43
CA ALA A 206 -15.42 -4.85 -4.41
C ALA A 206 -15.49 -3.42 -4.97
N VAL A 207 -14.47 -2.59 -4.71
CA VAL A 207 -14.33 -1.25 -5.32
C VAL A 207 -14.20 -1.36 -6.84
N GLY A 208 -13.34 -2.25 -7.32
CA GLY A 208 -13.12 -2.49 -8.75
C GLY A 208 -14.39 -2.96 -9.47
N LEU A 209 -15.10 -3.93 -8.91
CA LEU A 209 -16.35 -4.48 -9.45
C LEU A 209 -17.50 -3.45 -9.48
N ARG A 210 -17.48 -2.44 -8.61
CA ARG A 210 -18.43 -1.31 -8.65
C ARG A 210 -18.04 -0.20 -9.62
N GLY A 211 -17.07 -0.45 -10.51
CA GLY A 211 -16.61 0.54 -11.49
C GLY A 211 -15.79 1.67 -10.87
N GLY A 212 -15.27 1.47 -9.66
CA GLY A 212 -14.41 2.41 -8.95
C GLY A 212 -13.03 2.54 -9.58
N GLY A 213 -12.57 1.55 -10.35
CA GLY A 213 -11.23 1.52 -10.94
C GLY A 213 -10.25 0.68 -10.12
N TRP A 214 -9.30 0.05 -10.82
CA TRP A 214 -8.34 -0.88 -10.22
C TRP A 214 -7.04 -0.18 -9.79
N ILE A 215 -6.50 0.68 -10.68
CA ILE A 215 -5.22 1.36 -10.43
C ILE A 215 -5.42 2.57 -9.52
N GLU A 216 -6.39 3.41 -9.85
CA GLU A 216 -6.82 4.57 -9.07
C GLU A 216 -8.33 4.46 -8.85
N ALA A 217 -8.73 4.49 -7.58
CA ALA A 217 -10.12 4.34 -7.19
C ALA A 217 -10.83 5.70 -7.17
N LYS A 218 -12.01 5.77 -7.79
CA LYS A 218 -12.89 6.93 -7.77
C LYS A 218 -13.36 7.23 -6.35
N THR A 219 -13.23 8.49 -5.96
CA THR A 219 -13.65 9.01 -4.65
C THR A 219 -15.11 8.69 -4.33
N LEU A 220 -16.02 8.80 -5.31
CA LEU A 220 -17.44 8.51 -5.13
C LEU A 220 -17.67 7.05 -4.70
N THR A 221 -17.03 6.11 -5.40
CA THR A 221 -17.15 4.68 -5.10
C THR A 221 -16.56 4.33 -3.73
N LEU A 222 -15.42 4.93 -3.37
CA LEU A 222 -14.82 4.77 -2.04
C LEU A 222 -15.76 5.29 -0.94
N LEU A 223 -16.37 6.46 -1.15
CA LEU A 223 -17.31 7.00 -0.18
C LEU A 223 -18.56 6.13 -0.05
N ALA A 224 -19.15 5.70 -1.17
CA ALA A 224 -20.31 4.81 -1.17
C ALA A 224 -20.04 3.47 -0.46
N LEU A 225 -18.79 2.99 -0.49
CA LEU A 225 -18.37 1.74 0.16
C LEU A 225 -17.89 1.90 1.61
N GLY A 226 -17.87 3.12 2.15
CA GLY A 226 -17.53 3.35 3.56
C GLY A 226 -16.24 4.12 3.82
N GLY A 227 -15.75 4.91 2.87
CA GLY A 227 -14.66 5.85 3.10
C GLY A 227 -15.04 6.89 4.17
N ASN A 228 -14.05 7.36 4.92
CA ASN A 228 -14.28 8.23 6.08
C ASN A 228 -14.30 9.70 5.69
N THR A 229 -15.32 10.43 6.12
CA THR A 229 -15.42 11.89 6.05
C THR A 229 -16.04 12.41 7.34
N THR A 230 -15.66 13.61 7.77
CA THR A 230 -16.23 14.21 8.99
C THR A 230 -17.74 14.41 8.87
N SER A 231 -18.23 14.85 7.70
CA SER A 231 -19.66 15.07 7.46
C SER A 231 -20.48 13.79 7.60
N ALA A 232 -20.01 12.65 7.06
CA ALA A 232 -20.75 11.40 7.17
C ALA A 232 -20.76 10.83 8.59
N VAL A 233 -19.63 10.93 9.32
CA VAL A 233 -19.58 10.48 10.72
C VAL A 233 -20.49 11.33 11.62
N GLN A 234 -20.49 12.65 11.43
CA GLN A 234 -21.39 13.56 12.16
C GLN A 234 -22.87 13.36 11.80
N ALA A 235 -23.17 12.84 10.61
CA ALA A 235 -24.51 12.40 10.21
C ALA A 235 -24.92 11.03 10.80
N GLY A 236 -24.08 10.41 11.63
CA GLY A 236 -24.38 9.15 12.31
C GLY A 236 -23.79 7.90 11.65
N GLU A 237 -22.99 8.03 10.59
CA GLU A 237 -22.37 6.89 9.90
C GLU A 237 -21.06 6.44 10.58
N TRP A 238 -21.10 6.19 11.90
CA TRP A 238 -19.95 5.84 12.75
C TRP A 238 -19.16 4.61 12.28
N TRP A 239 -19.82 3.68 11.58
CA TRP A 239 -19.20 2.49 11.00
C TRP A 239 -18.08 2.82 10.00
N ARG A 240 -18.08 4.03 9.43
CA ARG A 240 -17.03 4.54 8.52
C ARG A 240 -15.65 4.61 9.16
N LEU A 241 -15.60 4.83 10.47
CA LEU A 241 -14.34 4.84 11.23
C LEU A 241 -13.63 3.49 11.17
N LEU A 242 -14.37 2.39 10.99
CA LEU A 242 -13.81 1.05 10.83
C LEU A 242 -13.70 0.67 9.36
N SER A 243 -14.75 0.84 8.54
CA SER A 243 -14.74 0.37 7.15
C SER A 243 -13.67 1.06 6.30
N ALA A 244 -13.38 2.34 6.55
CA ALA A 244 -12.36 3.07 5.81
C ALA A 244 -10.97 2.46 5.94
N THR A 245 -10.69 1.74 7.03
CA THR A 245 -9.41 1.05 7.26
C THR A 245 -9.17 -0.11 6.29
N PHE A 246 -10.22 -0.58 5.58
CA PHE A 246 -10.13 -1.68 4.62
C PHE A 246 -10.16 -1.21 3.15
N LEU A 247 -10.61 0.01 2.90
CA LEU A 247 -10.68 0.59 1.55
C LEU A 247 -9.33 1.18 1.14
N HIS A 248 -9.04 1.20 -0.16
CA HIS A 248 -7.77 1.71 -0.68
C HIS A 248 -7.98 2.57 -1.91
N GLY A 249 -7.27 3.70 -1.97
CA GLY A 249 -7.32 4.65 -3.09
C GLY A 249 -6.74 4.14 -4.41
N GLY A 250 -6.13 2.95 -4.43
CA GLY A 250 -5.54 2.38 -5.61
C GLY A 250 -4.68 1.15 -5.32
N LEU A 251 -4.18 0.50 -6.38
CA LEU A 251 -3.39 -0.74 -6.28
C LEU A 251 -2.10 -0.55 -5.48
N MET A 252 -1.34 0.52 -5.74
CA MET A 252 -0.08 0.77 -5.03
C MET A 252 -0.32 1.06 -3.55
N HIS A 253 -1.40 1.78 -3.24
CA HIS A 253 -1.78 2.06 -1.86
C HIS A 253 -2.12 0.76 -1.12
N LEU A 254 -2.88 -0.16 -1.72
CA LEU A 254 -3.13 -1.49 -1.17
C LEU A 254 -1.82 -2.28 -0.99
N LEU A 255 -1.00 -2.37 -2.04
CA LEU A 255 0.23 -3.16 -2.02
C LEU A 255 1.16 -2.77 -0.87
N PHE A 256 1.45 -1.47 -0.71
CA PHE A 256 2.36 -1.01 0.34
C PHE A 256 1.78 -1.24 1.75
N ASN A 257 0.47 -1.11 1.92
CA ASN A 257 -0.18 -1.46 3.19
C ASN A 257 -0.07 -2.95 3.49
N MET A 258 -0.30 -3.82 2.51
CA MET A 258 -0.25 -5.27 2.73
C MET A 258 1.17 -5.76 2.98
N VAL A 259 2.18 -5.18 2.31
CA VAL A 259 3.59 -5.45 2.58
C VAL A 259 3.96 -4.98 4.00
N GLY A 260 3.58 -3.76 4.37
CA GLY A 260 3.81 -3.23 5.73
C GLY A 260 3.13 -4.09 6.81
N LEU A 261 1.87 -4.46 6.59
CA LEU A 261 1.09 -5.33 7.47
C LEU A 261 1.69 -6.73 7.57
N TRP A 262 2.19 -7.30 6.47
CA TRP A 262 2.84 -8.61 6.51
C TRP A 262 4.15 -8.55 7.31
N ILE A 263 5.02 -7.59 7.02
CA ILE A 263 6.35 -7.49 7.65
C ILE A 263 6.21 -7.15 9.14
N ALA A 264 5.48 -6.09 9.47
CA ALA A 264 5.32 -5.63 10.84
C ALA A 264 4.32 -6.52 11.61
N GLY A 265 3.16 -6.78 11.01
CA GLY A 265 2.08 -7.50 11.65
C GLY A 265 2.43 -8.95 11.94
N SER A 266 3.15 -9.65 11.06
CA SER A 266 3.52 -11.05 11.33
C SER A 266 4.42 -11.18 12.56
N LEU A 267 5.34 -10.23 12.74
CA LEU A 267 6.19 -10.21 13.93
C LEU A 267 5.39 -9.82 15.17
N LEU A 268 4.56 -8.78 15.09
CA LEU A 268 3.75 -8.33 16.22
C LEU A 268 2.75 -9.41 16.65
N GLU A 269 2.13 -10.10 15.71
CA GLU A 269 1.20 -11.20 15.96
C GLU A 269 1.87 -12.39 16.68
N ARG A 270 3.17 -12.61 16.45
CA ARG A 270 3.96 -13.61 17.18
C ARG A 270 4.30 -13.14 18.60
N ILE A 271 4.60 -11.85 18.77
CA ILE A 271 4.92 -11.25 20.08
C ILE A 271 3.67 -11.17 20.98
N PHE A 272 2.50 -10.81 20.45
CA PHE A 272 1.29 -10.60 21.26
C PHE A 272 0.25 -11.73 21.12
N GLY A 273 0.37 -12.60 20.13
CA GLY A 273 -0.70 -13.55 19.80
C GLY A 273 -1.86 -12.87 19.06
N SER A 274 -2.81 -13.67 18.55
CA SER A 274 -3.76 -13.17 17.52
C SER A 274 -4.79 -12.22 18.09
N ARG A 275 -5.28 -12.49 19.30
CA ARG A 275 -6.36 -11.71 19.90
C ARG A 275 -5.88 -10.30 20.28
N GLN A 276 -4.72 -10.20 20.92
CA GLN A 276 -4.11 -8.90 21.24
C GLN A 276 -3.68 -8.17 19.97
N PHE A 277 -3.11 -8.87 18.98
CA PHE A 277 -2.79 -8.28 17.69
C PHE A 277 -4.02 -7.68 16.99
N LEU A 278 -5.14 -8.41 16.93
CA LEU A 278 -6.38 -7.90 16.34
C LEU A 278 -6.89 -6.67 17.09
N LEU A 279 -6.83 -6.68 18.43
CA LEU A 279 -7.19 -5.52 19.24
C LEU A 279 -6.31 -4.31 18.88
N ILE A 280 -4.99 -4.50 18.83
CA ILE A 280 -4.04 -3.45 18.45
C ILE A 280 -4.35 -2.92 17.05
N TYR A 281 -4.53 -3.79 16.06
CA TYR A 281 -4.80 -3.40 14.67
C TYR A 281 -6.11 -2.59 14.56
N VAL A 282 -7.21 -3.12 15.11
CA VAL A 282 -8.54 -2.50 15.00
C VAL A 282 -8.57 -1.16 15.74
N VAL A 283 -8.11 -1.11 16.99
CA VAL A 283 -8.10 0.12 17.78
C VAL A 283 -7.19 1.17 17.15
N SER A 284 -6.03 0.79 16.63
CA SER A 284 -5.14 1.74 15.94
C SER A 284 -5.74 2.26 14.63
N GLY A 285 -6.42 1.40 13.88
CA GLY A 285 -7.15 1.80 12.66
C GLY A 285 -8.23 2.83 12.97
N VAL A 286 -9.10 2.52 13.93
CA VAL A 286 -10.18 3.42 14.35
C VAL A 286 -9.61 4.71 14.95
N ALA A 287 -8.59 4.65 15.82
CA ALA A 287 -7.93 5.84 16.37
C ALA A 287 -7.34 6.72 15.27
N GLY A 288 -6.74 6.13 14.24
CA GLY A 288 -6.30 6.85 13.05
C GLY A 288 -7.46 7.52 12.32
N SER A 289 -8.55 6.80 12.07
CA SER A 289 -9.74 7.38 11.44
C SER A 289 -10.38 8.50 12.27
N VAL A 290 -10.38 8.40 13.60
CA VAL A 290 -10.83 9.46 14.50
C VAL A 290 -9.90 10.68 14.42
N ALA A 291 -8.57 10.50 14.45
CA ALA A 291 -7.62 11.60 14.30
C ALA A 291 -7.77 12.30 12.94
N SER A 292 -8.07 11.55 11.87
CA SER A 292 -8.35 12.09 10.54
C SER A 292 -9.54 13.07 10.53
N LEU A 293 -10.55 12.87 11.39
CA LEU A 293 -11.73 13.77 11.48
C LEU A 293 -11.37 15.22 11.81
N TYR A 294 -10.23 15.44 12.48
CA TYR A 294 -9.77 16.77 12.84
C TYR A 294 -9.04 17.48 11.68
N PHE A 295 -8.60 16.72 10.67
CA PHE A 295 -7.73 17.20 9.60
C PHE A 295 -8.16 16.68 8.23
N ALA A 296 -7.58 15.57 7.74
CA ALA A 296 -7.73 15.13 6.35
C ALA A 296 -9.19 14.81 5.95
N ALA A 297 -9.97 14.17 6.83
CA ALA A 297 -11.37 13.82 6.57
C ALA A 297 -12.32 15.04 6.51
N GLN A 298 -11.84 16.25 6.81
CA GLN A 298 -12.59 17.50 6.64
C GLN A 298 -12.74 17.93 5.18
N THR A 299 -11.78 17.55 4.33
CA THR A 299 -11.69 18.03 2.94
C THR A 299 -11.48 16.92 1.91
N ALA A 300 -11.20 15.69 2.34
CA ALA A 300 -11.03 14.53 1.48
C ALA A 300 -11.71 13.29 2.06
N VAL A 301 -11.94 12.28 1.21
CA VAL A 301 -12.39 10.95 1.65
C VAL A 301 -11.16 10.16 2.09
N ALA A 302 -11.04 9.93 3.41
CA ALA A 302 -9.93 9.19 3.99
C ALA A 302 -10.18 7.67 3.91
N VAL A 303 -9.19 6.93 3.42
CA VAL A 303 -9.20 5.46 3.28
C VAL A 303 -7.80 4.90 3.51
N GLY A 304 -7.72 3.63 3.87
CA GLY A 304 -6.47 2.85 3.90
C GLY A 304 -6.19 2.23 5.25
N ALA A 305 -5.54 1.07 5.23
CA ALA A 305 -5.08 0.38 6.43
C ALA A 305 -3.90 1.07 7.14
N SER A 306 -3.37 2.16 6.58
CA SER A 306 -2.07 2.72 6.99
C SER A 306 -2.05 3.24 8.42
N GLY A 307 -3.16 3.79 8.94
CA GLY A 307 -3.26 4.13 10.37
C GLY A 307 -3.09 2.89 11.28
N ALA A 308 -3.72 1.77 10.93
CA ALA A 308 -3.56 0.51 11.65
C ALA A 308 -2.13 -0.04 11.52
N VAL A 309 -1.52 0.02 10.33
CA VAL A 309 -0.14 -0.42 10.09
C VAL A 309 0.87 0.43 10.89
N PHE A 310 0.65 1.74 10.97
CA PHE A 310 1.43 2.63 11.84
C PHE A 310 1.29 2.27 13.32
N GLY A 311 0.08 1.92 13.76
CA GLY A 311 -0.12 1.41 15.11
C GLY A 311 0.57 0.08 15.37
N VAL A 312 0.59 -0.84 14.40
CA VAL A 312 1.35 -2.09 14.47
C VAL A 312 2.85 -1.80 14.59
N ALA A 313 3.38 -0.86 13.80
CA ALA A 313 4.79 -0.46 13.89
C ALA A 313 5.12 0.23 15.22
N GLY A 314 4.24 1.11 15.72
CA GLY A 314 4.37 1.74 17.04
C GLY A 314 4.35 0.72 18.17
N ALA A 315 3.44 -0.25 18.10
CA ALA A 315 3.35 -1.35 19.05
C ALA A 315 4.64 -2.20 19.07
N LEU A 316 5.21 -2.50 17.90
CA LEU A 316 6.50 -3.19 17.80
C LEU A 316 7.63 -2.41 18.45
N LEU A 317 7.73 -1.11 18.15
CA LEU A 317 8.78 -0.26 18.73
C LEU A 317 8.65 -0.19 20.25
N THR A 318 7.44 0.01 20.77
CA THR A 318 7.21 0.07 22.22
C THR A 318 7.56 -1.25 22.91
N ALA A 319 7.05 -2.38 22.40
CA ALA A 319 7.33 -3.69 23.00
C ALA A 319 8.83 -4.01 23.00
N VAL A 320 9.53 -3.78 21.89
CA VAL A 320 10.97 -4.04 21.81
C VAL A 320 11.77 -3.05 22.66
N ALA A 321 11.35 -1.79 22.76
CA ALA A 321 12.01 -0.81 23.60
C ALA A 321 11.87 -1.14 25.10
N GLN A 322 10.69 -1.56 25.56
CA GLN A 322 10.44 -1.96 26.94
C GLN A 322 11.33 -3.13 27.37
N HIS A 323 11.55 -4.08 26.45
CA HIS A 323 12.31 -5.31 26.71
C HIS A 323 13.74 -5.26 26.15
N ARG A 324 14.24 -4.09 25.73
CA ARG A 324 15.53 -3.94 25.02
C ARG A 324 16.72 -4.57 25.74
N LYS A 325 16.72 -4.55 27.08
CA LYS A 325 17.81 -5.13 27.90
C LYS A 325 17.74 -6.65 28.01
N GLN A 326 16.55 -7.22 27.80
CA GLN A 326 16.26 -8.66 27.92
C GLN A 326 16.31 -9.37 26.56
N LEU A 327 16.18 -8.61 25.48
CA LEU A 327 16.23 -9.11 24.10
C LEU A 327 17.67 -9.05 23.54
N PRO A 328 18.01 -9.93 22.58
CA PRO A 328 19.26 -9.85 21.84
C PRO A 328 19.46 -8.46 21.21
N ARG A 329 20.68 -7.93 21.26
CA ARG A 329 20.98 -6.54 20.85
C ARG A 329 20.78 -6.32 19.36
N LEU A 330 21.15 -7.30 18.53
CA LEU A 330 20.96 -7.25 17.08
C LEU A 330 19.49 -7.34 16.71
N PHE A 331 18.71 -8.21 17.38
CA PHE A 331 17.27 -8.28 17.17
C PHE A 331 16.61 -6.94 17.50
N SER A 332 16.84 -6.44 18.71
CA SER A 332 16.23 -5.18 19.16
C SER A 332 16.72 -3.98 18.34
N GLY A 333 18.02 -3.90 18.05
CA GLY A 333 18.60 -2.85 17.22
C GLY A 333 18.06 -2.82 15.79
N GLN A 334 17.89 -3.99 15.17
CA GLN A 334 17.32 -4.11 13.82
C GLN A 334 15.86 -3.62 13.79
N ILE A 335 15.02 -4.11 14.70
CA ILE A 335 13.61 -3.71 14.76
C ILE A 335 13.48 -2.22 15.04
N LEU A 336 14.17 -1.71 16.06
CA LEU A 336 14.14 -0.29 16.41
C LEU A 336 14.63 0.59 15.25
N GLY A 337 15.74 0.23 14.60
CA GLY A 337 16.31 1.00 13.49
C GLY A 337 15.40 1.00 12.26
N THR A 338 14.98 -0.18 11.80
CA THR A 338 14.17 -0.32 10.58
C THR A 338 12.81 0.35 10.70
N PHE A 339 12.07 0.09 11.80
CA PHE A 339 10.72 0.65 11.94
C PHE A 339 10.73 2.13 12.32
N SER A 340 11.73 2.61 13.07
CA SER A 340 11.87 4.06 13.30
C SER A 340 12.17 4.80 12.00
N PHE A 341 13.07 4.25 11.17
CA PHE A 341 13.35 4.83 9.85
C PHE A 341 12.10 4.85 8.98
N TYR A 342 11.37 3.73 8.91
CA TYR A 342 10.10 3.65 8.17
C TYR A 342 9.09 4.72 8.61
N LEU A 343 8.84 4.84 9.92
CA LEU A 343 7.88 5.80 10.46
C LEU A 343 8.28 7.25 10.16
N VAL A 344 9.54 7.61 10.41
CA VAL A 344 10.06 8.96 10.15
C VAL A 344 9.96 9.26 8.65
N TYR A 345 10.43 8.35 7.80
CA TYR A 345 10.37 8.52 6.35
C TYR A 345 8.93 8.71 5.86
N SER A 346 8.00 7.86 6.32
CA SER A 346 6.61 7.93 5.89
C SER A 346 5.88 9.18 6.39
N LEU A 347 6.15 9.66 7.61
CA LEU A 347 5.60 10.92 8.11
C LEU A 347 6.14 12.13 7.32
N VAL A 348 7.44 12.15 7.03
CA VAL A 348 8.06 13.18 6.18
C VAL A 348 7.41 13.19 4.79
N GLN A 349 7.20 12.02 4.20
CA GLN A 349 6.49 11.92 2.92
C GLN A 349 5.07 12.47 2.99
N GLY A 350 4.37 12.32 4.12
CA GLY A 350 3.03 12.87 4.27
C GLY A 350 2.96 14.39 4.36
N PHE A 351 4.06 15.07 4.70
CA PHE A 351 4.15 16.53 4.59
C PHE A 351 4.49 17.01 3.18
N THR A 352 5.10 16.16 2.35
CA THR A 352 5.57 16.54 1.01
C THR A 352 4.68 16.04 -0.13
N LYS A 353 3.84 15.03 0.11
CA LYS A 353 2.99 14.41 -0.90
C LYS A 353 1.50 14.53 -0.54
N PRO A 354 0.69 15.16 -1.42
CA PRO A 354 -0.76 15.15 -1.28
C PRO A 354 -1.32 13.72 -1.27
N GLY A 355 -2.41 13.50 -0.52
CA GLY A 355 -3.10 12.21 -0.43
C GLY A 355 -2.59 11.26 0.66
N ILE A 356 -1.64 11.70 1.49
CA ILE A 356 -1.18 10.96 2.67
C ILE A 356 -1.78 11.58 3.94
N ASP A 357 -2.40 10.74 4.76
CA ASP A 357 -3.07 11.17 6.00
C ASP A 357 -2.15 11.01 7.22
N ASN A 358 -1.33 12.03 7.48
CA ASN A 358 -0.43 12.04 8.65
C ASN A 358 -1.18 12.06 9.99
N ALA A 359 -2.41 12.60 10.04
CA ALA A 359 -3.21 12.59 11.26
C ALA A 359 -3.63 11.15 11.60
N ALA A 360 -4.08 10.38 10.59
CA ALA A 360 -4.39 8.97 10.77
C ALA A 360 -3.15 8.14 11.15
N HIS A 361 -2.01 8.43 10.54
CA HIS A 361 -0.74 7.77 10.88
C HIS A 361 -0.34 8.01 12.33
N LEU A 362 -0.39 9.27 12.79
CA LEU A 362 -0.01 9.61 14.16
C LEU A 362 -1.02 9.07 15.18
N GLY A 363 -2.32 9.17 14.90
CA GLY A 363 -3.37 8.63 15.78
C GLY A 363 -3.25 7.12 15.95
N GLY A 364 -3.02 6.39 14.85
CA GLY A 364 -2.77 4.95 14.89
C GLY A 364 -1.48 4.59 15.62
N LEU A 365 -0.38 5.29 15.33
CA LEU A 365 0.92 5.10 15.98
C LEU A 365 0.82 5.22 17.51
N LEU A 366 0.20 6.29 18.00
CA LEU A 366 0.06 6.56 19.44
C LEU A 366 -0.85 5.52 20.12
N ALA A 367 -1.96 5.16 19.49
CA ALA A 367 -2.86 4.13 20.02
C ALA A 367 -2.17 2.75 20.11
N GLY A 368 -1.46 2.36 19.05
CA GLY A 368 -0.71 1.10 19.03
C GLY A 368 0.42 1.07 20.07
N ALA A 369 1.17 2.16 20.19
CA ALA A 369 2.22 2.30 21.21
C ALA A 369 1.65 2.20 22.63
N LEU A 370 0.53 2.88 22.91
CA LEU A 370 -0.13 2.81 24.22
C LEU A 370 -0.66 1.40 24.53
N LEU A 371 -1.27 0.74 23.56
CA LEU A 371 -1.76 -0.63 23.75
C LEU A 371 -0.62 -1.61 23.98
N ALA A 372 0.48 -1.52 23.24
CA ALA A 372 1.65 -2.35 23.48
C ALA A 372 2.22 -2.12 24.88
N TRP A 373 2.27 -0.88 25.35
CA TRP A 373 2.74 -0.55 26.70
C TRP A 373 1.89 -1.22 27.80
N LEU A 374 0.57 -1.34 27.57
CA LEU A 374 -0.37 -1.91 28.53
C LEU A 374 -0.48 -3.44 28.46
N LEU A 375 -0.48 -4.00 27.25
CA LEU A 375 -0.77 -5.42 27.01
C LEU A 375 0.47 -6.30 27.25
N PRO A 376 0.32 -7.48 27.87
CA PRO A 376 1.46 -8.36 28.14
C PRO A 376 1.89 -9.11 26.87
N GLU A 377 3.19 -9.09 26.58
CA GLU A 377 3.82 -9.77 25.45
C GLU A 377 4.24 -11.20 25.78
N ARG A 378 4.54 -12.00 24.76
CA ARG A 378 4.98 -13.40 24.88
C ARG A 378 6.49 -13.56 25.07
N PHE A 379 7.21 -12.49 25.37
CA PHE A 379 8.60 -12.61 25.79
C PHE A 379 8.70 -13.33 27.14
N ASP A 380 7.72 -13.10 28.02
CA ASP A 380 7.44 -13.85 29.24
C ASP A 380 6.06 -14.52 29.12
N ILE A 381 6.05 -15.85 28.94
CA ILE A 381 4.83 -16.60 28.66
C ILE A 381 3.90 -16.71 29.86
N ASP A 382 4.44 -16.68 31.08
CA ASP A 382 3.67 -16.85 32.31
C ASP A 382 2.90 -15.58 32.62
N SER A 383 3.58 -14.42 32.58
CA SER A 383 2.95 -13.11 32.66
C SER A 383 1.89 -12.92 31.57
N HIS A 384 2.16 -13.35 30.34
CA HIS A 384 1.20 -13.29 29.24
C HIS A 384 -0.07 -14.11 29.54
N ARG A 385 0.06 -15.35 30.00
CA ARG A 385 -1.09 -16.22 30.28
C ARG A 385 -1.95 -15.68 31.43
N GLN A 386 -1.32 -15.17 32.48
CA GLN A 386 -2.02 -14.67 33.67
C GLN A 386 -2.75 -13.35 33.40
N LEU A 387 -2.13 -12.42 32.65
CA LEU A 387 -2.61 -11.04 32.56
C LEU A 387 -3.36 -10.71 31.26
N ARG A 388 -3.24 -11.53 30.19
CA ARG A 388 -3.76 -11.16 28.86
C ARG A 388 -5.24 -10.82 28.88
N THR A 389 -6.09 -11.65 29.47
CA THR A 389 -7.55 -11.48 29.36
C THR A 389 -8.00 -10.21 30.06
N ARG A 390 -7.54 -10.01 31.31
CA ARG A 390 -7.90 -8.82 32.10
C ARG A 390 -7.46 -7.53 31.43
N ARG A 391 -6.21 -7.46 30.98
CA ARG A 391 -5.66 -6.26 30.34
C ARG A 391 -6.27 -6.01 28.96
N MET A 392 -6.57 -7.07 28.20
CA MET A 392 -7.29 -6.95 26.94
C MET A 392 -8.70 -6.38 27.11
N VAL A 393 -9.47 -6.91 28.08
CA VAL A 393 -10.83 -6.41 28.34
C VAL A 393 -10.79 -4.95 28.78
N ALA A 394 -9.90 -4.61 29.72
CA ALA A 394 -9.74 -3.22 30.16
C ALA A 394 -9.36 -2.28 29.01
N ALA A 395 -8.42 -2.68 28.15
CA ALA A 395 -8.01 -1.90 26.99
C ALA A 395 -9.14 -1.75 25.95
N ALA A 396 -9.91 -2.82 25.69
CA ALA A 396 -11.04 -2.78 24.77
C ALA A 396 -12.16 -1.87 25.28
N VAL A 397 -12.49 -1.94 26.58
CA VAL A 397 -13.47 -1.05 27.22
C VAL A 397 -13.00 0.40 27.16
N ALA A 398 -11.73 0.66 27.51
CA ALA A 398 -11.17 2.00 27.41
C ALA A 398 -11.24 2.55 25.98
N ALA A 399 -10.87 1.76 24.97
CA ALA A 399 -10.97 2.17 23.57
C ALA A 399 -12.43 2.43 23.14
N ALA A 400 -13.37 1.58 23.58
CA ALA A 400 -14.79 1.73 23.29
C ALA A 400 -15.43 2.98 23.92
N LEU A 401 -14.84 3.53 24.99
CA LEU A 401 -15.28 4.78 25.61
C LEU A 401 -14.58 6.00 25.02
N VAL A 402 -13.25 5.92 24.86
CA VAL A 402 -12.42 7.06 24.46
C VAL A 402 -12.59 7.40 22.99
N LEU A 403 -12.65 6.41 22.08
CA LEU A 403 -12.69 6.69 20.64
C LEU A 403 -14.00 7.35 20.19
N PRO A 404 -15.19 6.91 20.63
CA PRO A 404 -16.43 7.61 20.32
C PRO A 404 -16.45 9.01 20.94
N ALA A 405 -16.03 9.17 22.20
CA ALA A 405 -15.96 10.48 22.85
C ALA A 405 -15.04 11.45 22.08
N ALA A 406 -13.86 10.99 21.65
CA ALA A 406 -12.97 11.77 20.81
C ALA A 406 -13.62 12.13 19.46
N ALA A 407 -14.25 11.19 18.77
CA ALA A 407 -14.95 11.49 17.52
C ALA A 407 -16.14 12.45 17.68
N MET A 408 -16.86 12.40 18.82
CA MET A 408 -17.90 13.38 19.14
C MET A 408 -17.34 14.80 19.38
N LEU A 409 -16.08 14.90 19.80
CA LEU A 409 -15.37 16.16 19.99
C LEU A 409 -14.68 16.67 18.71
N ALA A 410 -14.83 15.97 17.58
CA ALA A 410 -14.28 16.43 16.31
C ALA A 410 -14.98 17.73 15.87
N PRO A 411 -14.24 18.71 15.31
CA PRO A 411 -14.81 19.98 14.90
C PRO A 411 -15.89 19.78 13.81
N PRO A 412 -16.90 20.67 13.74
CA PRO A 412 -17.93 20.62 12.71
C PRO A 412 -17.33 20.47 11.32
N ALA A 413 -17.94 19.62 10.49
CA ALA A 413 -17.46 19.37 9.13
C ALA A 413 -17.35 20.68 8.34
N ARG A 414 -16.15 20.99 7.84
CA ARG A 414 -15.91 22.18 7.00
C ARG A 414 -16.66 22.11 5.67
N ARG A 415 -16.91 20.89 5.18
CA ARG A 415 -17.61 20.60 3.93
C ARG A 415 -18.53 19.40 4.09
N ASN A 416 -19.70 19.49 3.47
CA ASN A 416 -20.60 18.34 3.34
C ASN A 416 -20.15 17.41 2.20
N LEU A 417 -18.94 16.85 2.31
CA LEU A 417 -18.36 15.98 1.28
C LEU A 417 -19.27 14.82 0.88
N ALA A 418 -20.02 14.26 1.84
CA ALA A 418 -21.00 13.21 1.56
C ALA A 418 -22.13 13.70 0.65
N GLY A 419 -22.74 14.84 0.98
CA GLY A 419 -23.74 15.47 0.13
C GLY A 419 -23.19 15.91 -1.22
N GLU A 420 -21.99 16.48 -1.26
CA GLU A 420 -21.31 16.90 -2.48
C GLU A 420 -21.06 15.74 -3.45
N VAL A 421 -20.62 14.60 -2.93
CA VAL A 421 -20.42 13.38 -3.72
C VAL A 421 -21.74 12.83 -4.24
N GLN A 422 -22.78 12.75 -3.40
CA GLN A 422 -24.11 12.30 -3.82
C GLN A 422 -24.73 13.23 -4.87
N ALA A 423 -24.50 14.54 -4.76
CA ALA A 423 -24.94 15.53 -5.74
C ALA A 423 -24.23 15.34 -7.09
N LEU A 424 -22.92 15.11 -7.08
CA LEU A 424 -22.13 14.84 -8.29
C LEU A 424 -22.57 13.55 -9.01
N GLU A 425 -23.03 12.53 -8.30
CA GLU A 425 -23.56 11.30 -8.91
C GLU A 425 -24.85 11.54 -9.71
N GLN A 426 -25.65 12.53 -9.32
CA GLN A 426 -26.93 12.85 -9.98
C GLN A 426 -26.75 13.73 -11.23
N LEU A 427 -25.71 14.56 -11.27
CA LEU A 427 -25.48 15.53 -12.34
C LEU A 427 -25.43 14.91 -13.76
N PRO A 428 -24.74 13.79 -14.02
CA PRO A 428 -24.71 13.19 -15.36
C PRO A 428 -26.09 12.79 -15.86
N GLN A 429 -26.97 12.29 -14.98
CA GLN A 429 -28.32 11.94 -15.38
C GLN A 429 -29.15 13.19 -15.68
N ILE A 430 -29.07 14.22 -14.84
CA ILE A 430 -29.76 15.49 -15.07
C ILE A 430 -29.31 16.14 -16.38
N ALA A 431 -28.01 16.10 -16.68
CA ALA A 431 -27.47 16.61 -17.93
C ALA A 431 -28.00 15.85 -19.16
N ARG A 432 -28.10 14.51 -19.09
CA ARG A 432 -28.72 13.69 -20.15
C ARG A 432 -30.19 14.03 -20.34
N ASP A 433 -30.94 14.18 -19.25
CA ASP A 433 -32.37 14.52 -19.30
C ASP A 433 -32.57 15.92 -19.93
N PHE A 434 -31.72 16.90 -19.57
CA PHE A 434 -31.70 18.22 -20.19
C PHE A 434 -31.40 18.15 -21.69
N GLN A 435 -30.36 17.41 -22.10
CA GLN A 435 -30.00 17.26 -23.50
C GLN A 435 -31.14 16.61 -24.30
N ALA A 436 -31.79 15.58 -23.75
CA ALA A 436 -32.93 14.92 -24.38
C ALA A 436 -34.13 15.87 -24.54
N ALA A 437 -34.42 16.70 -23.52
CA ALA A 437 -35.47 17.71 -23.57
C ALA A 437 -35.17 18.79 -24.62
N ALA A 438 -33.94 19.31 -24.66
CA ALA A 438 -33.51 20.30 -25.65
C ALA A 438 -33.57 19.75 -27.08
N GLN A 439 -33.16 18.50 -27.31
CA GLN A 439 -33.27 17.85 -28.61
C GLN A 439 -34.73 17.62 -29.04
N ALA A 440 -35.63 17.31 -28.10
CA ALA A 440 -37.06 17.20 -28.41
C ALA A 440 -37.62 18.54 -28.87
N LEU A 441 -37.29 19.63 -28.17
CA LEU A 441 -37.70 20.98 -28.55
C LEU A 441 -37.15 21.38 -29.92
N GLN A 442 -35.88 21.08 -30.20
CA GLN A 442 -35.25 21.38 -31.49
C GLN A 442 -35.89 20.60 -32.65
N ARG A 443 -36.27 19.33 -32.43
CA ARG A 443 -36.95 18.52 -33.43
C ARG A 443 -38.31 19.12 -33.79
N GLU A 444 -39.09 19.52 -32.80
CA GLU A 444 -40.39 20.14 -33.03
C GLU A 444 -40.27 21.47 -33.77
N ALA A 445 -39.29 22.32 -33.41
CA ALA A 445 -38.99 23.54 -34.15
C ALA A 445 -38.61 23.27 -35.62
N ASN A 446 -37.92 22.16 -35.90
CA ASN A 446 -37.59 21.75 -37.27
C ASN A 446 -38.82 21.18 -38.02
N ASP A 447 -39.74 20.52 -37.31
CA ASP A 447 -40.99 20.00 -37.88
C ASP A 447 -41.93 21.14 -38.29
N VAL A 448 -42.02 22.22 -37.51
CA VAL A 448 -42.73 23.45 -37.89
C VAL A 448 -42.13 24.03 -39.17
N LYS A 449 -40.80 24.20 -39.21
CA LYS A 449 -40.10 24.73 -40.40
C LYS A 449 -40.27 23.87 -41.65
N ALA A 450 -40.39 22.56 -41.48
CA ALA A 450 -40.60 21.61 -42.56
C ALA A 450 -42.07 21.43 -42.95
N GLY A 451 -43.00 22.13 -42.28
CA GLY A 451 -44.44 22.00 -42.51
C GLY A 451 -45.04 20.67 -42.05
N ARG A 452 -44.34 19.91 -41.20
CA ARG A 452 -44.83 18.64 -40.63
C ARG A 452 -45.80 18.86 -39.46
N THR A 453 -45.75 20.01 -38.83
CA THR A 453 -46.69 20.47 -37.80
C THR A 453 -46.94 21.98 -37.98
N ASN A 454 -48.03 22.51 -37.45
CA ASN A 454 -48.34 23.94 -37.52
C ASN A 454 -47.89 24.68 -36.24
N GLU A 455 -47.86 26.02 -36.30
CA GLU A 455 -47.39 26.85 -35.18
C GLU A 455 -48.29 26.74 -33.93
N LEU A 456 -49.59 26.48 -34.10
CA LEU A 456 -50.55 26.37 -32.98
C LEU A 456 -50.34 25.07 -32.19
N ASP A 457 -50.18 23.94 -32.89
CA ASP A 457 -49.90 22.64 -32.28
C ASP A 457 -48.55 22.65 -31.56
N ALA A 458 -47.54 23.29 -32.15
CA ALA A 458 -46.22 23.45 -31.53
C ALA A 458 -46.27 24.34 -30.27
N ASP A 459 -47.07 25.41 -30.29
CA ASP A 459 -47.29 26.28 -29.13
C ASP A 459 -48.04 25.55 -27.99
N GLU A 460 -49.02 24.70 -28.32
CA GLU A 460 -49.66 23.84 -27.33
C GLU A 460 -48.69 22.78 -26.78
N ALA A 461 -47.91 22.13 -27.64
CA ALA A 461 -46.90 21.14 -27.24
C ALA A 461 -45.80 21.76 -26.36
N SER A 462 -45.39 23.00 -26.62
CA SER A 462 -44.49 23.77 -25.76
C SER A 462 -44.97 23.78 -24.30
N ARG A 463 -46.25 24.09 -24.07
CA ARG A 463 -46.83 24.15 -22.73
C ARG A 463 -47.15 22.80 -22.12
N ARG A 464 -47.69 21.85 -22.91
CA ARG A 464 -48.19 20.56 -22.40
C ARG A 464 -47.12 19.47 -22.31
N VAL A 465 -46.09 19.52 -23.15
CA VAL A 465 -45.06 18.47 -23.25
C VAL A 465 -43.70 18.98 -22.76
N HIS A 466 -43.22 20.10 -23.28
CA HIS A 466 -41.84 20.54 -23.01
C HIS A 466 -41.69 21.26 -21.68
N ALA A 467 -42.59 22.20 -21.36
CA ALA A 467 -42.52 22.96 -20.12
C ALA A 467 -42.49 22.09 -18.85
N PRO A 468 -43.32 21.02 -18.71
CA PRO A 468 -43.25 20.12 -17.56
C PRO A 468 -41.94 19.34 -17.45
N ARG A 469 -41.32 18.96 -18.58
CA ARG A 469 -40.01 18.29 -18.59
C ARG A 469 -38.91 19.20 -18.04
N PHE A 470 -38.87 20.46 -18.50
CA PHE A 470 -37.92 21.44 -17.97
C PHE A 470 -38.21 21.79 -16.50
N LEU A 471 -39.47 21.76 -16.05
CA LEU A 471 -39.81 21.93 -14.64
C LEU A 471 -39.25 20.81 -13.76
N GLN A 472 -39.37 19.54 -14.18
CA GLN A 472 -38.79 18.40 -13.45
C GLN A 472 -37.27 18.50 -13.34
N ILE A 473 -36.60 18.90 -14.43
CA ILE A 473 -35.15 19.14 -14.44
C ILE A 473 -34.80 20.30 -13.50
N LEU A 474 -35.57 21.39 -13.54
CA LEU A 474 -35.36 22.56 -12.68
C LEU A 474 -35.46 22.20 -11.20
N GLN A 475 -36.47 21.44 -10.80
CA GLN A 475 -36.65 21.00 -9.41
C GLN A 475 -35.47 20.16 -8.92
N ARG A 476 -34.96 19.26 -9.77
CA ARG A 476 -33.77 18.44 -9.45
C ARG A 476 -32.50 19.30 -9.35
N LEU A 477 -32.31 20.28 -10.23
CA LEU A 477 -31.18 21.21 -10.16
C LEU A 477 -31.25 22.09 -8.91
N GLN A 478 -32.44 22.55 -8.53
CA GLN A 478 -32.66 23.32 -7.30
C GLN A 478 -32.31 22.51 -6.04
N ALA A 479 -32.62 21.21 -6.03
CA ALA A 479 -32.23 20.33 -4.93
C ALA A 479 -30.71 20.17 -4.79
N LEU A 480 -29.94 20.36 -5.87
CA LEU A 480 -28.47 20.28 -5.84
C LEU A 480 -27.78 21.63 -5.57
N ASP A 481 -28.53 22.74 -5.56
CA ASP A 481 -27.97 24.08 -5.42
C ASP A 481 -27.37 24.26 -4.01
N GLY A 482 -26.09 24.65 -3.95
CA GLY A 482 -25.34 24.75 -2.70
C GLY A 482 -24.94 23.39 -2.09
N GLN A 483 -25.30 22.28 -2.73
CA GLN A 483 -24.92 20.93 -2.30
C GLN A 483 -23.74 20.36 -3.09
N VAL A 484 -23.32 20.99 -4.19
CA VAL A 484 -22.19 20.54 -5.01
C VAL A 484 -20.87 21.22 -4.61
N PRO A 485 -19.70 20.66 -4.97
CA PRO A 485 -18.42 21.32 -4.75
C PRO A 485 -18.36 22.71 -5.40
N PRO A 486 -17.58 23.67 -4.85
CA PRO A 486 -17.46 25.03 -5.41
C PRO A 486 -17.09 25.07 -6.90
N ALA A 487 -16.25 24.13 -7.35
CA ALA A 487 -15.87 24.01 -8.75
C ALA A 487 -17.04 23.63 -9.67
N ALA A 488 -18.00 22.84 -9.18
CA ALA A 488 -19.20 22.44 -9.92
C ALA A 488 -20.36 23.44 -9.75
N GLN A 489 -20.37 24.21 -8.65
CA GLN A 489 -21.44 25.16 -8.31
C GLN A 489 -21.68 26.17 -9.43
N VAL A 490 -20.62 26.72 -10.05
CA VAL A 490 -20.75 27.66 -11.17
C VAL A 490 -21.50 27.03 -12.35
N HIS A 491 -21.24 25.75 -12.64
CA HIS A 491 -21.91 25.04 -13.73
C HIS A 491 -23.37 24.73 -13.39
N VAL A 492 -23.65 24.31 -12.16
CA VAL A 492 -25.02 24.07 -11.68
C VAL A 492 -25.83 25.35 -11.74
N THR A 493 -25.34 26.46 -11.19
CA THR A 493 -26.04 27.76 -11.22
C THR A 493 -26.34 28.22 -12.64
N ARG A 494 -25.39 28.05 -13.59
CA ARG A 494 -25.63 28.37 -15.01
C ARG A 494 -26.74 27.52 -15.62
N LEU A 495 -26.68 26.20 -15.40
CA LEU A 495 -27.69 25.28 -15.93
C LEU A 495 -29.07 25.55 -15.31
N LEU A 496 -29.10 25.94 -14.04
CA LEU A 496 -30.32 26.30 -13.31
C LEU A 496 -30.96 27.57 -13.89
N THR A 497 -30.16 28.62 -14.17
CA THR A 497 -30.63 29.85 -14.85
C THR A 497 -31.18 29.55 -16.24
N LEU A 498 -30.47 28.76 -17.05
CA LEU A 498 -30.91 28.39 -18.39
C LEU A 498 -32.20 27.55 -18.35
N THR A 499 -32.26 26.54 -17.50
CA THR A 499 -33.43 25.66 -17.36
C THR A 499 -34.66 26.43 -16.89
N ARG A 500 -34.48 27.38 -15.96
CA ARG A 500 -35.55 28.27 -15.51
C ARG A 500 -36.08 29.15 -16.64
N ALA A 501 -35.18 29.78 -17.40
CA ALA A 501 -35.58 30.66 -18.50
C ALA A 501 -36.30 29.89 -19.61
N LEU A 502 -35.83 28.67 -19.95
CA LEU A 502 -36.50 27.77 -20.89
C LEU A 502 -37.89 27.37 -20.38
N HIS A 503 -38.01 26.92 -19.14
CA HIS A 503 -39.30 26.56 -18.56
C HIS A 503 -40.29 27.73 -18.60
N GLU A 504 -39.88 28.92 -18.15
CA GLU A 504 -40.74 30.10 -18.12
C GLU A 504 -41.17 30.52 -19.53
N SER A 505 -40.24 30.48 -20.50
CA SER A 505 -40.55 30.81 -21.89
C SER A 505 -41.54 29.81 -22.52
N LEU A 506 -41.39 28.53 -22.22
CA LEU A 506 -42.23 27.47 -22.79
C LEU A 506 -43.61 27.39 -22.13
N ALA A 507 -43.70 27.73 -20.84
CA ALA A 507 -44.93 27.74 -20.06
C ALA A 507 -45.77 29.01 -20.28
N MET A 508 -45.20 30.05 -20.89
CA MET A 508 -45.86 31.33 -21.09
C MET A 508 -47.15 31.14 -21.94
N PRO A 509 -48.31 31.65 -21.48
CA PRO A 509 -49.51 31.66 -22.29
C PRO A 509 -49.29 32.45 -23.59
N SER A 510 -49.94 32.04 -24.66
CA SER A 510 -49.95 32.75 -25.93
C SER A 510 -51.32 33.41 -26.19
N VAL A 511 -51.31 34.46 -27.01
CA VAL A 511 -52.49 35.11 -27.59
C VAL A 511 -52.41 34.93 -29.10
N ILE A 512 -53.53 34.62 -29.75
CA ILE A 512 -53.57 34.46 -31.20
C ILE A 512 -53.77 35.83 -31.85
N VAL A 513 -52.81 36.24 -32.68
CA VAL A 513 -52.86 37.48 -33.47
C VAL A 513 -52.58 37.11 -34.93
N ASP A 514 -53.48 37.47 -35.83
CA ASP A 514 -53.41 37.13 -37.26
C ASP A 514 -53.22 35.63 -37.53
N GLY A 515 -53.88 34.78 -36.74
CA GLY A 515 -53.80 33.32 -36.85
C GLY A 515 -52.52 32.70 -36.32
N LYS A 516 -51.60 33.48 -35.72
CA LYS A 516 -50.34 33.01 -35.16
C LYS A 516 -50.27 33.17 -33.64
N PRO A 517 -49.69 32.22 -32.91
CA PRO A 517 -49.46 32.37 -31.48
C PRO A 517 -48.36 33.41 -31.21
N GLN A 518 -48.66 34.38 -30.36
CA GLN A 518 -47.70 35.36 -29.83
C GLN A 518 -47.66 35.26 -28.30
N PRO A 519 -46.51 35.51 -27.64
CA PRO A 519 -46.43 35.46 -26.18
C PRO A 519 -47.34 36.51 -25.53
N ALA A 520 -48.10 36.11 -24.50
CA ALA A 520 -48.98 37.01 -23.76
C ALA A 520 -48.23 38.16 -23.06
N ASN A 521 -46.93 37.98 -22.78
CA ASN A 521 -46.04 39.04 -22.31
C ASN A 521 -44.81 39.16 -23.23
N PRO A 522 -44.89 39.97 -24.30
CA PRO A 522 -43.79 40.12 -25.26
C PRO A 522 -42.50 40.67 -24.65
N GLN A 523 -42.60 41.57 -23.67
CA GLN A 523 -41.43 42.15 -23.01
C GLN A 523 -40.65 41.09 -22.22
N ARG A 524 -41.35 40.29 -21.41
CA ARG A 524 -40.73 39.20 -20.65
C ARG A 524 -40.20 38.10 -21.56
N ALA A 525 -40.92 37.75 -22.62
CA ALA A 525 -40.46 36.79 -23.62
C ALA A 525 -39.15 37.24 -24.29
N ALA A 526 -39.03 38.53 -24.63
CA ALA A 526 -37.81 39.09 -25.20
C ALA A 526 -36.63 39.03 -24.21
N GLU A 527 -36.88 39.30 -22.92
CA GLU A 527 -35.86 39.17 -21.85
C GLU A 527 -35.38 37.72 -21.70
N LEU A 528 -36.31 36.77 -21.57
CA LEU A 528 -36.01 35.33 -21.44
C LEU A 528 -35.20 34.82 -22.63
N ARG A 529 -35.55 35.27 -23.85
CA ARG A 529 -34.81 34.93 -25.06
C ARG A 529 -33.35 35.41 -25.00
N ARG A 530 -33.10 36.63 -24.52
CA ARG A 530 -31.71 37.13 -24.34
C ARG A 530 -30.92 36.27 -23.35
N ILE A 531 -31.54 35.87 -22.24
CA ILE A 531 -30.92 34.98 -21.23
C ILE A 531 -30.53 33.65 -21.86
N ILE A 532 -31.45 33.02 -22.61
CA ILE A 532 -31.21 31.73 -23.29
C ILE A 532 -30.09 31.87 -24.33
N GLU A 533 -30.12 32.92 -25.16
CA GLU A 533 -29.12 33.17 -26.19
C GLU A 533 -27.73 33.48 -25.61
N GLN A 534 -27.68 34.20 -24.48
CA GLN A 534 -26.42 34.44 -23.76
C GLN A 534 -25.85 33.12 -23.22
N ALA A 535 -26.68 32.32 -22.54
CA ALA A 535 -26.25 31.03 -22.01
C ALA A 535 -25.77 30.06 -23.11
N ALA A 536 -26.44 30.06 -24.27
CA ALA A 536 -26.02 29.27 -25.44
C ALA A 536 -24.66 29.72 -25.99
N ARG A 537 -24.42 31.03 -26.09
CA ARG A 537 -23.12 31.59 -26.52
C ARG A 537 -21.99 31.25 -25.54
N GLU A 538 -22.26 31.32 -24.25
CA GLU A 538 -21.28 30.95 -23.21
C GLU A 538 -20.95 29.46 -23.20
N ALA A 539 -21.91 28.60 -23.59
CA ALA A 539 -21.67 27.17 -23.75
C ALA A 539 -20.81 26.86 -24.98
N ALA A 540 -21.04 27.57 -26.10
CA ALA A 540 -20.30 27.39 -27.35
C ALA A 540 -18.85 27.91 -27.30
N SER A 541 -18.52 28.86 -26.43
CA SER A 541 -17.16 29.40 -26.29
C SER A 541 -16.25 28.60 -25.34
N LYS A 542 -16.80 27.59 -24.64
CA LYS A 542 -16.09 26.76 -23.66
C LYS A 542 -16.10 25.26 -23.98
N SER A 543 -16.62 24.85 -25.14
CA SER A 543 -16.35 23.52 -25.73
C SER A 543 -15.01 23.51 -26.42
#